data_AF-A0A3S1ZFJ6-F1
#
_entry.id   AF-A0A3S1ZFJ6-F1
#
_cell.length_a   1.000
_cell.length_b   1.000
_cell.length_c   1.000
_cell.angle_alpha   90.00
_cell.angle_beta   90.00
_cell.angle_gamma   90.00
#
_symmetry.space_group_name_H-M   'P 1'
#
loop_
_entity.id
_entity.type
_entity.pdbx_description
1 polymer ?
#
loop_
_entity_poly.entity_id
_entity_poly.type
_entity_poly.pdbx_seq_one_letter_code
_entity_poly.pdbx_strand_id
1 'polypeptide(L)'
;GAVDPTLWPADATEAPQGAIVEIAPARTALMAAIAERISQEGGAGLFLDYGHLQPGVGDTLQALRSHNHEDVLANPGEADLTTHVDFAALAATVRAHGLDAHLSTQGDFLLGMGILERAGRLGADADQAARDKIAEAVERLAGPQAMGDLFKVLAMLPRGVAAPLSATTPFATAD
;
A
#
# COMPACT_ATOMS: atom_id res chain seq x y z
N GLY A 1 -29.57 9.08 -3.44
CA GLY A 1 -28.40 8.98 -2.55
C GLY A 1 -27.19 9.47 -3.31
N ALA A 2 -26.92 10.77 -3.28
CA ALA A 2 -25.67 11.29 -3.80
C ALA A 2 -24.56 10.99 -2.79
N VAL A 3 -23.37 10.63 -3.29
CA VAL A 3 -22.17 10.53 -2.45
C VAL A 3 -21.90 11.90 -1.85
N ASP A 4 -21.55 11.94 -0.55
CA ASP A 4 -21.23 13.19 0.14
C ASP A 4 -20.09 13.91 -0.62
N PRO A 5 -20.31 15.16 -1.11
CA PRO A 5 -19.30 15.90 -1.85
C PRO A 5 -18.01 16.16 -1.06
N THR A 6 -18.06 16.09 0.27
CA THR A 6 -16.86 16.20 1.12
C THR A 6 -15.90 15.02 0.98
N LEU A 7 -16.36 13.90 0.41
CA LEU A 7 -15.55 12.72 0.17
C LEU A 7 -14.84 12.75 -1.18
N TRP A 8 -15.06 13.79 -2.01
CA TRP A 8 -14.45 13.88 -3.32
C TRP A 8 -12.95 14.24 -3.19
N PRO A 9 -12.09 13.67 -4.06
CA PRO A 9 -10.72 14.14 -4.22
C PRO A 9 -10.69 15.65 -4.51
N ALA A 10 -9.62 16.32 -4.07
CA ALA A 10 -9.48 17.77 -4.23
C ALA A 10 -9.49 18.23 -5.70
N ASP A 11 -9.06 17.36 -6.62
CA ASP A 11 -8.99 17.57 -8.06
C ASP A 11 -10.21 17.04 -8.83
N ALA A 12 -11.22 16.51 -8.13
CA ALA A 12 -12.40 15.92 -8.78
C ALA A 12 -13.18 16.89 -9.68
N THR A 13 -13.08 18.20 -9.42
CA THR A 13 -13.72 19.24 -10.25
C THR A 13 -13.04 19.45 -11.60
N GLU A 14 -11.79 19.05 -11.75
CA GLU A 14 -11.02 19.13 -13.00
C GLU A 14 -11.04 17.80 -13.77
N ALA A 15 -11.64 16.76 -13.20
CA ALA A 15 -11.69 15.43 -13.80
C ALA A 15 -12.48 15.45 -15.12
N PRO A 16 -12.00 14.76 -16.17
CA PRO A 16 -12.71 14.67 -17.43
C PRO A 16 -14.04 13.92 -17.26
N GLN A 17 -15.02 14.23 -18.10
CA GLN A 17 -16.29 13.51 -18.10
C GLN A 17 -16.06 12.00 -18.31
N GLY A 18 -16.64 11.19 -17.44
CA GLY A 18 -16.47 9.74 -17.44
C GLY A 18 -15.33 9.23 -16.55
N ALA A 19 -14.60 10.13 -15.86
CA ALA A 19 -13.67 9.72 -14.82
C ALA A 19 -14.39 8.97 -13.69
N ILE A 20 -13.73 7.93 -13.18
CA ILE A 20 -14.20 7.11 -12.07
C ILE A 20 -13.34 7.44 -10.85
N VAL A 21 -13.99 7.71 -9.73
CA VAL A 21 -13.35 7.90 -8.43
C VAL A 21 -13.86 6.81 -7.52
N GLU A 22 -12.95 6.13 -6.84
CA GLU A 22 -13.25 5.12 -5.83
C GLU A 22 -12.92 5.66 -4.44
N ILE A 23 -13.87 5.52 -3.50
CA ILE A 23 -13.73 6.01 -2.14
C ILE A 23 -14.08 4.86 -1.19
N ALA A 24 -13.29 4.69 -0.13
CA ALA A 24 -13.50 3.65 0.88
C ALA A 24 -13.65 4.24 2.29
N PRO A 25 -14.82 4.81 2.66
CA PRO A 25 -15.01 5.48 3.95
C PRO A 25 -14.72 4.58 5.16
N ALA A 26 -15.04 3.28 5.07
CA ALA A 26 -14.75 2.31 6.12
C ALA A 26 -13.24 2.14 6.36
N ARG A 27 -12.44 2.13 5.28
CA ARG A 27 -10.98 2.03 5.36
C ARG A 27 -10.38 3.29 5.99
N THR A 28 -10.88 4.46 5.60
CA THR A 28 -10.49 5.75 6.20
C THR A 28 -10.86 5.80 7.69
N ALA A 29 -12.06 5.36 8.07
CA ALA A 29 -12.50 5.34 9.46
C ALA A 29 -11.65 4.40 10.34
N LEU A 30 -11.28 3.23 9.81
CA LEU A 30 -10.37 2.30 10.49
C LEU A 30 -8.98 2.93 10.70
N MET A 31 -8.44 3.58 9.66
CA MET A 31 -7.15 4.27 9.76
C MET A 31 -7.19 5.39 10.80
N ALA A 32 -8.27 6.17 10.86
CA ALA A 32 -8.46 7.20 11.88
C ALA A 32 -8.47 6.63 13.30
N ALA A 33 -9.19 5.52 13.52
CA ALA A 33 -9.22 4.85 14.84
C ALA A 33 -7.83 4.32 15.27
N ILE A 34 -7.05 3.79 14.32
CA ILE A 34 -5.68 3.33 14.60
C ILE A 34 -4.76 4.52 14.87
N ALA A 35 -4.85 5.58 14.07
CA ALA A 35 -4.05 6.79 14.24
C ALA A 35 -4.36 7.49 15.56
N GLU A 36 -5.63 7.60 15.94
CA GLU A 36 -6.04 8.12 17.24
C GLU A 36 -5.38 7.34 18.38
N ARG A 37 -5.46 6.01 18.34
CA ARG A 37 -4.86 5.16 19.37
C ARG A 37 -3.35 5.36 19.47
N ILE A 38 -2.63 5.33 18.35
CA ILE A 38 -1.17 5.51 18.34
C ILE A 38 -0.79 6.92 18.81
N SER A 39 -1.58 7.95 18.48
CA SER A 39 -1.35 9.33 18.93
C SER A 39 -1.48 9.50 20.45
N GLN A 40 -2.35 8.72 21.09
CA GLN A 40 -2.63 8.81 22.52
C GLN A 40 -1.77 7.85 23.37
N GLU A 41 -1.57 6.63 22.89
CA GLU A 41 -0.93 5.53 23.64
C GLU A 41 0.51 5.25 23.18
N GLY A 42 0.96 5.84 22.07
CA GLY A 42 2.22 5.52 21.42
C GLY A 42 2.17 4.25 20.58
N GLY A 43 3.31 3.89 19.97
CA GLY A 43 3.43 2.74 19.06
C GLY A 43 3.74 3.16 17.62
N ALA A 44 3.53 2.23 16.69
CA ALA A 44 3.74 2.43 15.26
C ALA A 44 2.78 1.55 14.45
N GLY A 45 2.49 1.95 13.22
CA GLY A 45 1.71 1.17 12.26
C GLY A 45 2.51 0.89 10.99
N LEU A 46 2.34 -0.30 10.41
CA LEU A 46 2.90 -0.65 9.11
C LEU A 46 1.82 -1.36 8.29
N PHE A 47 1.47 -0.77 7.14
CA PHE A 47 0.38 -1.23 6.30
C PHE A 47 0.92 -1.51 4.90
N LEU A 48 0.61 -2.69 4.37
CA LEU A 48 1.05 -3.14 3.05
C LEU A 48 -0.15 -3.65 2.28
N ASP A 49 -0.33 -3.14 1.07
CA ASP A 49 -1.36 -3.59 0.14
C ASP A 49 -1.03 -3.10 -1.28
N TYR A 50 -1.73 -3.60 -2.29
CA TYR A 50 -1.62 -3.06 -3.64
C TYR A 50 -2.52 -1.84 -3.82
N GLY A 51 -1.98 -0.82 -4.47
CA GLY A 51 -2.61 0.49 -4.49
C GLY A 51 -1.76 1.55 -5.16
N HIS A 52 -2.08 2.81 -4.89
CA HIS A 52 -1.41 3.97 -5.45
C HIS A 52 -0.98 4.95 -4.35
N LEU A 53 0.15 5.63 -4.58
CA LEU A 53 0.72 6.60 -3.63
C LEU A 53 0.24 8.04 -3.87
N GLN A 54 -0.31 8.30 -5.04
CA GLN A 54 -0.82 9.59 -5.46
C GLN A 54 -2.32 9.45 -5.71
N PRO A 55 -3.15 10.45 -5.34
CA PRO A 55 -4.56 10.45 -5.68
C PRO A 55 -4.74 10.17 -7.17
N GLY A 56 -5.71 9.34 -7.51
CA GLY A 56 -5.91 8.91 -8.89
C GLY A 56 -7.37 8.62 -9.19
N VAL A 57 -7.73 8.84 -10.44
CA VAL A 57 -8.99 8.41 -11.02
C VAL A 57 -8.77 7.09 -11.77
N GLY A 58 -9.70 6.16 -11.65
CA GLY A 58 -9.59 4.85 -12.28
C GLY A 58 -10.56 3.85 -11.67
N ASP A 59 -11.01 2.92 -12.51
CA ASP A 59 -11.78 1.75 -12.08
C ASP A 59 -10.80 0.66 -11.61
N THR A 60 -10.83 0.34 -10.33
CA THR A 60 -9.96 -0.66 -9.70
C THR A 60 -10.75 -1.76 -8.99
N LEU A 61 -12.07 -1.64 -8.93
CA LEU A 61 -12.95 -2.69 -8.43
C LEU A 61 -12.88 -3.92 -9.34
N GLN A 62 -12.42 -5.02 -8.78
CA GLN A 62 -12.19 -6.26 -9.49
C GLN A 62 -12.81 -7.44 -8.75
N ALA A 63 -13.30 -8.41 -9.52
CA ALA A 63 -13.66 -9.73 -9.02
C ALA A 63 -12.59 -10.74 -9.46
N LEU A 64 -12.09 -11.52 -8.50
CA LEU A 64 -11.12 -12.57 -8.71
C LEU A 64 -11.73 -13.93 -8.36
N ARG A 65 -11.72 -14.85 -9.32
CA ARG A 65 -12.18 -16.23 -9.10
C ARG A 65 -11.19 -17.20 -9.73
N SER A 66 -10.73 -18.18 -8.95
CA SER A 66 -9.74 -19.16 -9.41
C SER A 66 -8.50 -18.53 -10.08
N HIS A 67 -7.98 -17.44 -9.49
CA HIS A 67 -6.85 -16.65 -9.98
C HIS A 67 -7.04 -15.95 -11.34
N ASN A 68 -8.28 -15.74 -11.77
CA ASN A 68 -8.59 -14.98 -12.98
C ASN A 68 -9.53 -13.81 -12.67
N HIS A 69 -9.38 -12.72 -13.41
CA HIS A 69 -10.32 -11.61 -13.37
C HIS A 69 -11.63 -12.03 -14.04
N GLU A 70 -12.75 -11.66 -13.43
CA GLU A 70 -14.07 -11.73 -14.05
C GLU A 70 -14.84 -10.43 -13.84
N ASP A 71 -15.95 -10.28 -14.57
CA ASP A 71 -16.88 -9.17 -14.39
C ASP A 71 -17.46 -9.22 -12.97
N VAL A 72 -17.46 -8.07 -12.28
CA VAL A 72 -17.89 -7.93 -10.88
C VAL A 72 -19.33 -8.38 -10.66
N LEU A 73 -20.17 -8.30 -11.69
CA LEU A 73 -21.59 -8.69 -11.63
C LEU A 73 -21.84 -10.12 -12.11
N ALA A 74 -20.83 -10.85 -12.55
CA ALA A 74 -21.01 -12.19 -13.13
C ALA A 74 -21.48 -13.23 -12.10
N ASN A 75 -20.78 -13.34 -10.96
CA ASN A 75 -21.10 -14.34 -9.92
C ASN A 75 -21.00 -13.75 -8.49
N PRO A 76 -21.95 -12.88 -8.08
CA PRO A 76 -21.92 -12.25 -6.77
C PRO A 76 -21.92 -13.28 -5.63
N GLY A 77 -20.96 -13.15 -4.71
CA GLY A 77 -20.78 -14.08 -3.59
C GLY A 77 -19.90 -15.30 -3.89
N GLU A 78 -19.50 -15.51 -5.15
CA GLU A 78 -18.59 -16.61 -5.55
C GLU A 78 -17.17 -16.14 -5.92
N ALA A 79 -17.00 -14.85 -6.19
CA ALA A 79 -15.71 -14.23 -6.47
C ALA A 79 -15.25 -13.35 -5.30
N ASP A 80 -13.93 -13.29 -5.12
CA ASP A 80 -13.31 -12.38 -4.16
C ASP A 80 -13.29 -10.96 -4.77
N LEU A 81 -13.78 -9.98 -4.01
CA LEU A 81 -13.86 -8.59 -4.48
C LEU A 81 -12.70 -7.79 -3.89
N THR A 82 -12.06 -7.01 -4.74
CA THR A 82 -10.95 -6.17 -4.32
C THR A 82 -10.88 -4.84 -5.04
N THR A 83 -10.16 -3.90 -4.43
CA THR A 83 -9.92 -2.54 -4.95
C THR A 83 -8.49 -2.15 -4.61
N HIS A 84 -7.90 -1.26 -5.40
CA HIS A 84 -6.65 -0.62 -5.02
C HIS A 84 -6.84 0.25 -3.77
N VAL A 85 -5.85 0.22 -2.89
CA VAL A 85 -5.79 1.12 -1.73
C VAL A 85 -5.28 2.49 -2.17
N ASP A 86 -6.03 3.53 -1.84
CA ASP A 86 -5.56 4.92 -1.90
C ASP A 86 -4.72 5.22 -0.66
N PHE A 87 -3.39 5.11 -0.81
CA PHE A 87 -2.45 5.38 0.28
C PHE A 87 -2.28 6.88 0.56
N ALA A 88 -2.61 7.76 -0.39
CA ALA A 88 -2.58 9.20 -0.18
C ALA A 88 -3.68 9.62 0.81
N ALA A 89 -4.90 9.10 0.65
CA ALA A 89 -6.01 9.32 1.57
C ALA A 89 -5.70 8.79 2.99
N LEU A 90 -5.07 7.62 3.09
CA LEU A 90 -4.65 7.06 4.38
C LEU A 90 -3.57 7.92 5.03
N ALA A 91 -2.54 8.34 4.28
CA ALA A 91 -1.49 9.22 4.78
C ALA A 91 -2.04 10.57 5.25
N ALA A 92 -3.00 11.16 4.53
CA ALA A 92 -3.69 12.38 4.95
C ALA A 92 -4.42 12.19 6.29
N THR A 93 -5.11 11.05 6.46
CA THR A 93 -5.78 10.68 7.71
C THR A 93 -4.78 10.59 8.87
N VAL A 94 -3.66 9.91 8.67
CA VAL A 94 -2.59 9.80 9.67
C VAL A 94 -2.07 11.17 10.09
N ARG A 95 -1.77 12.04 9.13
CA ARG A 95 -1.24 13.40 9.38
C ARG A 95 -2.24 14.28 10.15
N ALA A 96 -3.54 14.10 9.90
CA ALA A 96 -4.60 14.82 10.62
C ALA A 96 -4.61 14.50 12.13
N HIS A 97 -4.13 13.32 12.53
CA HIS A 97 -3.94 12.92 13.93
C HIS A 97 -2.58 13.31 14.52
N GLY A 98 -1.80 14.15 13.82
CA GLY A 98 -0.52 14.65 14.32
C GLY A 98 0.60 13.62 14.30
N LEU A 99 0.47 12.56 13.50
CA LEU A 99 1.50 11.53 13.29
C LEU A 99 2.22 11.73 11.96
N ASP A 100 3.41 11.13 11.83
CA ASP A 100 4.17 11.10 10.59
C ASP A 100 3.75 9.89 9.74
N ALA A 101 3.55 10.14 8.44
CA ALA A 101 3.14 9.15 7.44
C ALA A 101 4.19 9.07 6.33
N HIS A 102 4.83 7.90 6.21
CA HIS A 102 5.87 7.62 5.22
C HIS A 102 5.37 6.62 4.20
N LEU A 103 5.55 6.91 2.90
CA LEU A 103 5.03 6.13 1.78
C LEU A 103 6.14 5.54 0.91
N SER A 104 5.99 4.30 0.48
CA SER A 104 6.98 3.59 -0.34
C SER A 104 6.32 2.55 -1.25
N THR A 105 7.08 2.07 -2.23
CA THR A 105 6.82 0.78 -2.89
C THR A 105 7.26 -0.37 -1.98
N GLN A 106 6.72 -1.57 -2.18
CA GLN A 106 7.17 -2.74 -1.42
C GLN A 106 8.62 -3.09 -1.76
N GLY A 107 9.03 -2.92 -3.03
CA GLY A 107 10.39 -3.16 -3.49
C GLY A 107 11.40 -2.30 -2.75
N ASP A 108 11.21 -0.98 -2.76
CA ASP A 108 12.11 -0.04 -2.09
C ASP A 108 12.15 -0.27 -0.58
N PHE A 109 11.00 -0.54 0.04
CA PHE A 109 10.93 -0.88 1.45
C PHE A 109 11.74 -2.14 1.79
N LEU A 110 11.55 -3.24 1.06
CA LEU A 110 12.23 -4.52 1.34
C LEU A 110 13.72 -4.45 1.04
N LEU A 111 14.13 -3.74 -0.02
CA LEU A 111 15.53 -3.47 -0.32
C LEU A 111 16.16 -2.64 0.80
N GLY A 112 15.50 -1.57 1.25
CA GLY A 112 15.95 -0.76 2.38
C GLY A 112 16.06 -1.52 3.71
N MET A 113 15.26 -2.58 3.88
CA MET A 113 15.28 -3.47 5.05
C MET A 113 16.31 -4.62 4.93
N GLY A 114 17.04 -4.71 3.82
CA GLY A 114 18.13 -5.67 3.64
C GLY A 114 17.69 -7.07 3.20
N ILE A 115 16.67 -7.17 2.33
CA ILE A 115 16.19 -8.45 1.80
C ILE A 115 17.30 -9.23 1.06
N LEU A 116 18.21 -8.54 0.36
CA LEU A 116 19.28 -9.17 -0.42
C LEU A 116 20.32 -9.85 0.49
N GLU A 117 20.70 -9.18 1.57
CA GLU A 117 21.61 -9.70 2.59
C GLU A 117 20.99 -10.91 3.28
N ARG A 118 19.69 -10.85 3.59
CA ARG A 118 18.97 -11.97 4.17
C ARG A 118 18.90 -13.15 3.20
N ALA A 119 18.63 -12.91 1.92
CA ALA A 119 18.61 -13.93 0.88
C ALA A 119 19.97 -14.60 0.71
N GLY A 120 21.06 -13.81 0.68
CA GLY A 120 22.43 -14.34 0.62
C GLY A 120 22.75 -15.24 1.82
N ARG A 121 22.35 -14.84 3.03
CA ARG A 121 22.53 -15.67 4.24
C ARG A 121 21.71 -16.95 4.22
N LEU A 122 20.48 -16.92 3.69
CA LEU A 122 19.64 -18.12 3.54
C LEU A 122 20.19 -19.07 2.48
N GLY A 123 20.78 -18.54 1.41
CA GLY A 123 21.33 -19.33 0.31
C GLY A 123 22.71 -19.92 0.55
N ALA A 124 23.47 -19.44 1.55
CA ALA A 124 24.86 -19.80 1.77
C ALA A 124 25.08 -21.32 1.85
N ASP A 125 24.32 -21.99 2.73
CA ASP A 125 24.44 -23.44 2.96
C ASP A 125 23.38 -24.26 2.22
N ALA A 126 22.59 -23.62 1.38
CA ALA A 126 21.49 -24.26 0.64
C ALA A 126 21.99 -24.93 -0.65
N ASP A 127 21.26 -25.95 -1.11
CA ASP A 127 21.48 -26.54 -2.44
C ASP A 127 21.04 -25.58 -3.56
N GLN A 128 21.36 -25.92 -4.81
CA GLN A 128 21.06 -25.05 -5.95
C GLN A 128 19.55 -24.79 -6.10
N ALA A 129 18.72 -25.84 -5.95
CA ALA A 129 17.29 -25.71 -6.10
C ALA A 129 16.67 -24.77 -5.05
N ALA A 130 17.18 -24.80 -3.82
CA ALA A 130 16.78 -23.87 -2.76
C ALA A 130 17.26 -22.44 -3.03
N ARG A 131 18.49 -22.26 -3.55
CA ARG A 131 19.00 -20.94 -3.97
C ARG A 131 18.15 -20.32 -5.06
N ASP A 132 17.76 -21.09 -6.07
CA ASP A 132 16.91 -20.62 -7.17
C ASP A 132 15.54 -20.17 -6.65
N LYS A 133 14.92 -20.95 -5.76
CA LYS A 133 13.66 -20.58 -5.10
C LYS A 133 13.78 -19.30 -4.26
N ILE A 134 14.90 -19.10 -3.57
CA ILE A 134 15.14 -17.88 -2.80
C ILE A 134 15.24 -16.69 -3.75
N ALA A 135 15.97 -16.81 -4.86
CA ALA A 135 16.10 -15.76 -5.87
C ALA A 135 14.74 -15.41 -6.49
N GLU A 136 13.95 -16.42 -6.89
CA GLU A 136 12.59 -16.22 -7.43
C GLU A 136 11.66 -15.54 -6.40
N ALA A 137 11.77 -15.88 -5.11
CA ALA A 137 10.97 -15.25 -4.07
C ALA A 137 11.35 -13.78 -3.86
N VAL A 138 12.64 -13.45 -3.89
CA VAL A 138 13.12 -12.06 -3.82
C VAL A 138 12.62 -11.28 -5.02
N GLU A 139 12.78 -11.81 -6.23
CA GLU A 139 12.31 -11.16 -7.46
C GLU A 139 10.80 -10.93 -7.42
N ARG A 140 10.02 -11.93 -6.98
CA ARG A 140 8.56 -11.79 -6.87
C ARG A 140 8.16 -10.70 -5.87
N LEU A 141 8.85 -10.59 -4.73
CA LEU A 141 8.49 -9.67 -3.65
C LEU A 141 9.00 -8.25 -3.88
N ALA A 142 10.22 -8.09 -4.40
CA ALA A 142 10.89 -6.80 -4.49
C ALA A 142 11.14 -6.33 -5.93
N GLY A 143 10.99 -7.21 -6.92
CA GLY A 143 11.17 -6.88 -8.34
C GLY A 143 10.08 -5.91 -8.83
N PRO A 144 10.43 -4.86 -9.58
CA PRO A 144 9.49 -3.83 -10.02
C PRO A 144 8.44 -4.35 -11.01
N GLN A 145 8.75 -5.41 -11.78
CA GLN A 145 7.78 -6.05 -12.67
C GLN A 145 6.84 -7.05 -11.97
N ALA A 146 7.02 -7.26 -10.66
CA ALA A 146 6.22 -8.17 -9.85
C ALA A 146 5.51 -7.40 -8.72
N MET A 147 5.65 -7.84 -7.46
CA MET A 147 4.99 -7.16 -6.33
C MET A 147 5.71 -5.88 -5.91
N GLY A 148 6.96 -5.67 -6.33
CA GLY A 148 7.80 -4.56 -5.87
C GLY A 148 7.14 -3.19 -6.08
N ASP A 149 6.71 -2.89 -7.30
CA ASP A 149 6.02 -1.64 -7.63
C ASP A 149 4.50 -1.73 -7.43
N LEU A 150 3.91 -2.94 -7.51
CA LEU A 150 2.47 -3.13 -7.36
C LEU A 150 2.02 -2.83 -5.93
N PHE A 151 2.73 -3.38 -4.94
CA PHE A 151 2.42 -3.18 -3.52
C PHE A 151 3.05 -1.90 -3.01
N LYS A 152 2.35 -1.24 -2.09
CA LYS A 152 2.77 -0.01 -1.41
C LYS A 152 2.86 -0.27 0.07
N VAL A 153 3.63 0.59 0.74
CA VAL A 153 3.87 0.53 2.18
C VAL A 153 3.58 1.90 2.77
N LEU A 154 2.77 1.94 3.82
CA LEU A 154 2.59 3.09 4.71
C LEU A 154 3.16 2.75 6.08
N ALA A 155 4.14 3.52 6.52
CA ALA A 155 4.59 3.52 7.91
C ALA A 155 4.02 4.75 8.65
N MET A 156 3.38 4.48 9.79
CA MET A 156 2.81 5.46 10.70
C MET A 156 3.65 5.52 11.97
N LEU A 157 4.15 6.71 12.33
CA LEU A 157 5.04 6.91 13.46
C LEU A 157 4.67 8.16 14.28
N PRO A 158 4.98 8.20 15.58
CA PRO A 158 4.95 9.43 16.35
C PRO A 158 5.93 10.46 15.78
N ARG A 159 5.58 11.75 15.87
CA ARG A 159 6.39 12.84 15.30
C ARG A 159 7.82 12.82 15.81
N GLY A 160 8.76 12.98 14.88
CA GLY A 160 10.19 13.10 15.21
C GLY A 160 10.85 11.80 15.66
N VAL A 161 10.13 10.67 15.63
CA VAL A 161 10.77 9.36 15.72
C VAL A 161 11.49 9.11 14.39
N ALA A 162 12.81 9.07 14.45
CA ALA A 162 13.59 8.58 13.34
C ALA A 162 13.22 7.10 13.15
N ALA A 163 12.48 6.79 12.09
CA ALA A 163 12.47 5.40 11.63
C ALA A 163 13.90 5.03 11.23
N PRO A 164 14.30 3.75 11.35
CA PRO A 164 15.52 3.24 10.73
C PRO A 164 15.32 3.31 9.21
N LEU A 165 15.38 4.52 8.69
CA LEU A 165 15.33 4.91 7.30
C LEU A 165 16.79 5.10 6.92
N SER A 166 17.25 4.24 6.00
CA SER A 166 18.45 4.35 5.16
C SER A 166 19.44 3.20 5.36
N ALA A 167 19.84 2.53 4.28
CA ALA A 167 21.03 3.00 3.57
C ALA A 167 20.85 4.13 2.55
N THR A 168 19.70 4.26 1.85
CA THR A 168 19.38 5.52 1.10
C THR A 168 17.86 5.80 0.99
N THR A 169 17.19 6.00 2.13
CA THR A 169 15.79 6.47 2.32
C THR A 169 14.68 5.71 1.56
N PRO A 170 14.05 4.69 2.17
CA PRO A 170 13.04 3.87 1.52
C PRO A 170 11.66 4.51 1.41
N PHE A 171 11.38 5.72 1.89
CA PHE A 171 10.06 6.34 1.78
C PHE A 171 10.15 7.74 1.17
N ALA A 172 9.23 8.07 0.26
CA ALA A 172 9.06 9.42 -0.27
C ALA A 172 8.15 10.24 0.66
N THR A 173 8.49 11.51 0.86
CA THR A 173 7.52 12.51 1.32
C THR A 173 6.67 12.89 0.11
N ALA A 174 5.37 12.58 0.17
CA ALA A 174 4.41 13.18 -0.75
C ALA A 174 4.28 14.65 -0.35
N ASP A 175 4.95 15.53 -1.09
CA ASP A 175 4.70 16.97 -1.08
C ASP A 175 3.36 17.28 -1.76
#